data_AF-A0A9W7LFL2-F1
#
_entry.id   AF-A0A9W7LFL2-F1
#
_cell.length_a   1.000
_cell.length_b   1.000
_cell.length_c   1.000
_cell.angle_alpha   90.00
_cell.angle_beta   90.00
_cell.angle_gamma   90.00
#
_symmetry.space_group_name_H-M   'P 1'
#
loop_
_entity.id
_entity.type
_entity.pdbx_description
1 polymer ?
#
loop_
_entity_poly.entity_id
_entity_poly.type
_entity_poly.pdbx_seq_one_letter_code
_entity_poly.pdbx_strand_id
1 'polypeptide(L)'
;MPSLKALNHRWLVGGDEIQAMSLFIIPARVLQSLLLFGSCLPDDTSSTSLAYMAVSAVYFLSSVILELCTLRFAAMGSPTNCDPRVAVATIVKTKTLFMYPLLAANVGLGCVVVSQVRCGPTVFFRLLPPALLATQVFELLSSICCYYSLIGRRTDDPHLGGGMGTRSRLGVEHLDSKWEKRCRFLCKCSGFFTCFLFGGTDEGGNNDFAMVARVLSDYFEDDGNLDIVPSDVAAGLICLRHVQKAKEWSGRQSRIVSAERKAVETENASRISAIQQTAFNSMMADGDIEGGGGGEGQKGSTPRTDLFERGAKYWYRVANKTVLDPANPSDVAALDEVTRFARHALAIYTWMLYVYMDPFCGTCKLCSVRCCRMHTTKKYNGETCCSLHGAALLAQANLDESELAYAHFGNSIVENPYCIIIDHKWRSVVVSIRGTLSLEDCITDALTETVHLEELGKKWGFDGQGEYAHHGMVTCSEWIRSDLDKHKTLDNLMLGEKAPFKDYQLRVVGHSLGAGCSLFLALMLRNKFPNLRCLPFSPPGAI
;
A
#
# COMPACT_ATOMS: atom_id res chain seq x y z
N MET A 1 3.77 20.34 -13.88
CA MET A 1 4.96 20.72 -14.69
C MET A 1 4.67 20.25 -16.10
N PRO A 2 5.16 20.93 -17.16
CA PRO A 2 4.82 20.48 -18.50
C PRO A 2 5.40 19.09 -18.78
N SER A 3 4.64 18.30 -19.52
CA SER A 3 5.08 17.01 -20.04
C SER A 3 6.33 17.15 -20.91
N LEU A 4 7.20 16.13 -20.88
CA LEU A 4 8.35 16.10 -21.75
C LEU A 4 7.91 15.87 -23.20
N LYS A 5 8.38 16.71 -24.12
CA LYS A 5 8.22 16.51 -25.57
C LYS A 5 9.52 16.00 -26.18
N ALA A 6 9.56 14.72 -26.51
CA ALA A 6 10.73 14.07 -27.10
C ALA A 6 10.32 13.00 -28.13
N LEU A 7 11.15 12.83 -29.17
CA LEU A 7 10.92 11.87 -30.27
C LEU A 7 9.59 12.07 -31.03
N ASN A 8 9.09 13.31 -31.14
CA ASN A 8 7.76 13.64 -31.71
C ASN A 8 6.58 13.07 -30.92
N HIS A 9 6.82 12.71 -29.65
CA HIS A 9 5.80 12.28 -28.72
C HIS A 9 5.76 13.22 -27.50
N ARG A 10 4.54 13.43 -26.98
CA ARG A 10 4.32 13.93 -25.63
C ARG A 10 4.48 12.74 -24.69
N TRP A 11 5.35 12.84 -23.70
CA TRP A 11 5.56 11.80 -22.71
C TRP A 11 4.67 12.02 -21.50
N LEU A 12 4.32 10.94 -20.81
CA LEU A 12 3.47 10.95 -19.61
C LEU A 12 4.24 11.35 -18.34
N VAL A 13 5.47 11.83 -18.50
CA VAL A 13 6.40 12.23 -17.44
C VAL A 13 6.99 13.59 -17.77
N GLY A 14 7.27 14.37 -16.73
CA GLY A 14 8.00 15.63 -16.79
C GLY A 14 9.47 15.44 -16.44
N GLY A 15 10.17 16.56 -16.25
CA GLY A 15 11.58 16.56 -15.87
C GLY A 15 11.83 15.94 -14.49
N ASP A 16 10.94 16.18 -13.52
CA ASP A 16 11.10 15.75 -12.13
C ASP A 16 11.06 14.22 -12.00
N GLU A 17 10.17 13.55 -12.72
CA GLU A 17 10.08 12.08 -12.70
C GLU A 17 11.32 11.45 -13.33
N ILE A 18 11.86 12.05 -14.38
CA ILE A 18 13.09 11.58 -15.03
C ILE A 18 14.29 11.72 -14.07
N GLN A 19 14.34 12.78 -13.27
CA GLN A 19 15.35 12.94 -12.23
C GLN A 19 15.28 11.80 -11.21
N ALA A 20 14.07 11.46 -10.73
CA ALA A 20 13.88 10.37 -9.79
C ALA A 20 14.33 9.03 -10.37
N MET A 21 13.97 8.74 -11.63
CA MET A 21 14.43 7.53 -12.33
C MET A 21 15.97 7.47 -12.43
N SER A 22 16.62 8.58 -12.76
CA SER A 22 18.08 8.67 -12.84
C SER A 22 18.78 8.37 -11.51
N LEU A 23 18.20 8.77 -10.37
CA LEU A 23 18.76 8.47 -9.04
C LEU A 23 18.81 6.97 -8.75
N PHE A 24 17.86 6.18 -9.28
CA PHE A 24 17.85 4.72 -9.11
C PHE A 24 18.83 4.00 -10.04
N ILE A 25 19.10 4.55 -11.23
CA ILE A 25 19.97 3.92 -12.24
C ILE A 25 21.45 4.04 -11.85
N ILE A 26 21.87 5.15 -11.24
CA ILE A 26 23.29 5.39 -10.90
C ILE A 26 23.88 4.29 -9.99
N PRO A 27 23.27 3.92 -8.85
CA PRO A 27 23.78 2.84 -8.01
C PRO A 27 23.88 1.49 -8.74
N ALA A 28 22.90 1.17 -9.59
CA ALA A 28 22.93 -0.05 -10.39
C ALA A 28 24.12 -0.05 -11.36
N ARG A 29 24.42 1.09 -12.00
CA ARG A 29 25.60 1.24 -12.87
C ARG A 29 26.92 1.15 -12.14
N VAL A 30 27.00 1.72 -10.94
CA VAL A 30 28.19 1.59 -10.08
C VAL A 30 28.40 0.12 -9.71
N LEU A 31 27.35 -0.59 -9.31
CA LEU A 31 27.42 -2.01 -9.00
C LEU A 31 27.87 -2.83 -10.22
N GLN A 32 27.27 -2.63 -11.39
CA GLN A 32 27.67 -3.30 -12.63
C GLN A 32 29.14 -3.02 -12.98
N SER A 33 29.62 -1.80 -12.77
CA SER A 33 31.02 -1.44 -12.98
C SER A 33 31.94 -2.18 -12.02
N LEU A 34 31.58 -2.24 -10.73
CA LEU A 34 32.32 -3.01 -9.73
C LEU A 34 32.36 -4.51 -10.06
N LEU A 35 31.25 -5.08 -10.53
CA LEU A 35 31.20 -6.48 -10.98
C LEU A 35 32.09 -6.71 -12.20
N LEU A 36 32.07 -5.78 -13.17
CA LEU A 36 32.92 -5.83 -14.36
C LEU A 36 34.41 -5.82 -13.97
N PHE A 37 34.85 -4.87 -13.12
CA PHE A 37 36.25 -4.78 -12.69
C PHE A 37 36.67 -5.87 -11.69
N GLY A 38 35.74 -6.35 -10.86
CA GLY A 38 35.95 -7.46 -9.93
C GLY A 38 36.12 -8.82 -10.62
N SER A 39 35.88 -8.89 -11.93
CA SER A 39 36.01 -10.11 -12.75
C SER A 39 37.45 -10.55 -13.02
N CYS A 40 38.47 -10.00 -12.32
CA CYS A 40 39.92 -10.28 -12.44
C CYS A 40 40.28 -11.25 -13.57
N LEU A 41 40.66 -10.69 -14.72
CA LEU A 41 40.93 -11.47 -15.92
C LEU A 41 42.07 -12.46 -15.63
N PRO A 42 41.89 -13.77 -15.85
CA PRO A 42 43.00 -14.72 -15.82
C PRO A 42 44.00 -14.39 -16.94
N ASP A 43 45.28 -14.70 -16.72
CA ASP A 43 46.39 -14.35 -17.62
C ASP A 43 46.20 -14.82 -19.09
N ASP A 44 45.39 -15.86 -19.32
CA ASP A 44 44.97 -16.34 -20.65
C ASP A 44 43.66 -15.67 -21.13
N THR A 45 43.61 -14.35 -21.13
CA THR A 45 42.41 -13.62 -21.58
C THR A 45 42.33 -13.57 -23.11
N SER A 46 41.23 -14.05 -23.71
CA SER A 46 41.01 -13.88 -25.15
C SER A 46 40.85 -12.40 -25.52
N SER A 47 41.32 -12.02 -26.72
CA SER A 47 41.18 -10.66 -27.26
C SER A 47 39.72 -10.19 -27.29
N THR A 48 38.78 -11.13 -27.45
CA THR A 48 37.33 -10.88 -27.42
C THR A 48 36.82 -10.48 -26.03
N SER A 49 37.31 -11.08 -24.96
CA SER A 49 36.93 -10.74 -23.58
C SER A 49 37.49 -9.36 -23.18
N LEU A 50 38.71 -9.04 -23.59
CA LEU A 50 39.30 -7.72 -23.35
C LEU A 50 38.54 -6.60 -24.10
N ALA A 51 38.18 -6.85 -25.36
CA ALA A 51 37.35 -5.93 -26.15
C ALA A 51 35.97 -5.72 -25.52
N TYR A 52 35.32 -6.78 -25.05
CA TYR A 52 34.05 -6.69 -24.32
C TYR A 52 34.15 -5.84 -23.06
N MET A 53 35.18 -6.07 -22.24
CA MET A 53 35.43 -5.32 -21.00
C MET A 53 35.65 -3.83 -21.27
N ALA A 54 36.46 -3.50 -22.28
CA ALA A 54 36.71 -2.12 -22.67
C ALA A 54 35.44 -1.41 -23.17
N VAL A 55 34.68 -2.05 -24.06
CA VAL A 55 33.41 -1.49 -24.57
C VAL A 55 32.39 -1.31 -23.45
N SER A 56 32.27 -2.29 -22.54
CA SER A 56 31.33 -2.23 -21.42
C SER A 56 31.72 -1.16 -20.39
N ALA A 57 33.02 -0.99 -20.10
CA ALA A 57 33.51 0.05 -19.22
C ALA A 57 33.23 1.45 -19.78
N VAL A 58 33.48 1.67 -21.08
CA VAL A 58 33.15 2.94 -21.77
C VAL A 58 31.65 3.18 -21.75
N TYR A 59 30.84 2.16 -22.00
CA TYR A 59 29.38 2.26 -21.96
C TYR A 59 28.87 2.62 -20.55
N PHE A 60 29.34 1.94 -19.50
CA PHE A 60 28.93 2.24 -18.13
C PHE A 60 29.34 3.65 -17.70
N LEU A 61 30.57 4.06 -18.00
CA LEU A 61 31.05 5.41 -17.67
C LEU A 61 30.22 6.48 -18.39
N SER A 62 30.00 6.31 -19.69
CA SER A 62 29.18 7.25 -20.47
C SER A 62 27.71 7.26 -20.05
N SER A 63 27.15 6.12 -19.66
CA SER A 63 25.81 6.03 -19.07
C SER A 63 25.73 6.80 -17.75
N VAL A 64 26.68 6.62 -16.82
CA VAL A 64 26.72 7.37 -15.55
C VAL A 64 26.81 8.88 -15.81
N ILE A 65 27.65 9.31 -16.75
CA ILE A 65 27.77 10.72 -17.14
C ILE A 65 26.41 11.25 -17.67
N LEU A 66 25.73 10.50 -18.53
CA LEU A 66 24.40 10.86 -19.02
C LEU A 66 23.38 10.96 -17.89
N GLU A 67 23.41 10.06 -16.90
CA GLU A 67 22.53 10.13 -15.73
C GLU A 67 22.82 11.38 -14.89
N LEU A 68 24.09 11.70 -14.63
CA LEU A 68 24.48 12.92 -13.91
C LEU A 68 24.07 14.20 -14.65
N CYS A 69 24.23 14.23 -15.97
CA CYS A 69 23.71 15.32 -16.80
C CYS A 69 22.20 15.42 -16.68
N THR A 70 21.49 14.28 -16.72
CA THR A 70 20.04 14.24 -16.55
C THR A 70 19.64 14.86 -15.21
N LEU A 71 20.27 14.46 -14.10
CA LEU A 71 19.98 15.01 -12.78
C LEU A 71 20.18 16.53 -12.74
N ARG A 72 21.28 17.03 -13.32
CA ARG A 72 21.58 18.45 -13.34
C ARG A 72 20.55 19.24 -14.13
N PHE A 73 20.27 18.84 -15.38
CA PHE A 73 19.37 19.60 -16.24
C PHE A 73 17.90 19.46 -15.86
N ALA A 74 17.48 18.31 -15.31
CA ALA A 74 16.14 18.12 -14.79
C ALA A 74 15.88 18.96 -13.53
N ALA A 75 16.89 19.15 -12.67
CA ALA A 75 16.78 19.95 -11.46
C ALA A 75 16.79 21.48 -11.70
N MET A 76 17.11 21.94 -12.92
CA MET A 76 17.17 23.37 -13.22
C MET A 76 15.78 23.97 -13.48
N GLY A 77 15.60 25.25 -13.18
CA GLY A 77 14.34 25.97 -13.42
C GLY A 77 13.35 25.87 -12.26
N SER A 78 12.10 26.26 -12.53
CA SER A 78 10.99 26.23 -11.57
C SER A 78 9.73 25.70 -12.26
N PRO A 79 8.65 25.37 -11.51
CA PRO A 79 7.38 24.96 -12.13
C PRO A 79 6.83 25.97 -13.15
N THR A 80 7.19 27.25 -13.02
CA THR A 80 6.78 28.35 -13.92
C THR A 80 7.82 28.70 -14.98
N ASN A 81 9.08 28.30 -14.82
CA ASN A 81 10.18 28.56 -15.76
C ASN A 81 10.83 27.25 -16.20
N CYS A 82 10.45 26.77 -17.38
CA CYS A 82 10.86 25.48 -17.92
C CYS A 82 11.99 25.58 -18.95
N ASP A 83 12.40 26.78 -19.38
CA ASP A 83 13.42 27.00 -20.41
C ASP A 83 14.76 26.31 -20.10
N PRO A 84 15.25 26.28 -18.84
CA PRO A 84 16.49 25.58 -18.51
C PRO A 84 16.43 24.05 -18.75
N ARG A 85 15.23 23.47 -18.84
CA ARG A 85 14.99 22.01 -18.94
C ARG A 85 14.91 21.50 -20.37
N VAL A 86 14.99 22.37 -21.39
CA VAL A 86 14.90 21.98 -22.82
C VAL A 86 15.96 20.93 -23.19
N ALA A 87 17.12 20.97 -22.55
CA ALA A 87 18.20 19.99 -22.74
C ALA A 87 17.79 18.55 -22.36
N VAL A 88 16.82 18.36 -21.45
CA VAL A 88 16.35 17.05 -21.01
C VAL A 88 15.79 16.24 -22.19
N ALA A 89 15.07 16.88 -23.11
CA ALA A 89 14.53 16.20 -24.29
C ALA A 89 15.64 15.63 -25.20
N THR A 90 16.74 16.37 -25.37
CA THR A 90 17.91 15.92 -26.12
C THR A 90 18.64 14.77 -25.42
N ILE A 91 18.72 14.83 -24.09
CA ILE A 91 19.31 13.76 -23.28
C ILE A 91 18.48 12.48 -23.39
N VAL A 92 17.15 12.55 -23.29
CA VAL A 92 16.27 11.37 -23.46
C VAL A 92 16.43 10.75 -24.86
N LYS A 93 16.50 11.57 -25.92
CA LYS A 93 16.79 11.08 -27.28
C LYS A 93 18.13 10.34 -27.34
N THR A 94 19.16 10.89 -26.68
CA THR A 94 20.49 10.28 -26.60
C THR A 94 20.44 8.95 -25.84
N LYS A 95 19.72 8.89 -24.72
CA LYS A 95 19.52 7.64 -23.96
C LYS A 95 18.83 6.56 -24.78
N THR A 96 17.86 6.92 -25.64
CA THR A 96 17.23 5.95 -26.54
C THR A 96 18.23 5.32 -27.49
N LEU A 97 19.19 6.11 -28.01
CA LEU A 97 20.25 5.59 -28.87
C LEU A 97 21.23 4.68 -28.10
N PHE A 98 21.44 4.93 -26.80
CA PHE A 98 22.28 4.10 -25.93
C PHE A 98 21.71 2.69 -25.67
N MET A 99 20.46 2.43 -26.06
CA MET A 99 19.88 1.07 -26.01
C MET A 99 20.52 0.12 -27.02
N TYR A 100 20.98 0.60 -28.19
CA TYR A 100 21.61 -0.25 -29.19
C TYR A 100 23.01 -0.75 -28.76
N PRO A 101 23.91 0.09 -28.21
CA PRO A 101 25.14 -0.37 -27.58
C PRO A 101 24.91 -1.37 -26.43
N LEU A 102 23.87 -1.15 -25.60
CA LEU A 102 23.53 -2.08 -24.52
C LEU A 102 23.13 -3.46 -25.06
N LEU A 103 22.32 -3.50 -26.12
CA LEU A 103 21.95 -4.75 -26.78
C LEU A 103 23.20 -5.46 -27.34
N ALA A 104 24.09 -4.73 -28.01
CA ALA A 104 25.33 -5.29 -28.53
C ALA A 104 26.26 -5.83 -27.41
N ALA A 105 26.36 -5.11 -26.29
CA ALA A 105 27.11 -5.55 -25.12
C ALA A 105 26.52 -6.85 -24.52
N ASN A 106 25.19 -6.95 -24.41
CA ASN A 106 24.53 -8.17 -23.94
C ASN A 106 24.82 -9.39 -24.83
N VAL A 107 24.78 -9.21 -26.16
CA VAL A 107 25.14 -10.28 -27.12
C VAL A 107 26.60 -10.70 -26.93
N GLY A 108 27.51 -9.73 -26.82
CA GLY A 108 28.93 -9.98 -26.58
C GLY A 108 29.18 -10.76 -25.29
N LEU A 109 28.56 -10.34 -24.18
CA LEU A 109 28.67 -11.04 -22.89
C LEU A 109 28.06 -12.44 -22.94
N GLY A 110 26.93 -12.61 -23.64
CA GLY A 110 26.32 -13.93 -23.84
C GLY A 110 27.28 -14.93 -24.49
N CYS A 111 28.01 -14.51 -25.52
CA CYS A 111 29.05 -15.33 -26.15
C CYS A 111 30.20 -15.67 -25.19
N VAL A 112 30.60 -14.71 -24.34
CA VAL A 112 31.65 -14.93 -23.31
C VAL A 112 31.16 -15.89 -22.22
N VAL A 113 29.92 -15.78 -21.75
CA VAL A 113 29.33 -16.67 -20.75
C VAL A 113 29.33 -18.12 -21.24
N VAL A 114 28.89 -18.35 -22.49
CA VAL A 114 28.84 -19.70 -23.08
C VAL A 114 30.23 -20.34 -23.20
N SER A 115 31.27 -19.54 -23.44
CA SER A 115 32.65 -20.02 -23.58
C SER A 115 33.36 -20.21 -22.23
N GLN A 116 33.18 -19.30 -21.26
CA GLN A 116 33.85 -19.30 -19.96
C GLN A 116 33.25 -20.31 -18.95
N VAL A 117 31.93 -20.54 -18.98
CA VAL A 117 31.26 -21.51 -18.09
C VAL A 117 31.80 -22.94 -18.25
N ARG A 118 32.42 -23.24 -19.40
CA ARG A 118 33.04 -24.55 -19.68
C ARG A 118 34.42 -24.76 -19.04
N CYS A 119 35.13 -23.69 -18.63
CA CYS A 119 36.57 -23.78 -18.31
C CYS A 119 37.04 -23.04 -17.04
N GLY A 120 36.17 -22.43 -16.22
CA GLY A 120 36.59 -21.64 -15.06
C GLY A 120 37.05 -22.46 -13.82
N PRO A 121 38.16 -22.10 -13.14
CA PRO A 121 38.75 -22.88 -12.03
C PRO A 121 38.08 -22.66 -10.66
N THR A 122 37.31 -21.59 -10.44
CA THR A 122 36.58 -21.33 -9.18
C THR A 122 35.11 -20.96 -9.43
N VAL A 123 34.25 -21.22 -8.43
CA VAL A 123 32.80 -20.92 -8.46
C VAL A 123 32.53 -19.44 -8.73
N PHE A 124 33.39 -18.55 -8.21
CA PHE A 124 33.30 -17.11 -8.40
C PHE A 124 33.32 -16.70 -9.89
N PHE A 125 34.29 -17.22 -10.67
CA PHE A 125 34.40 -16.94 -12.10
C PHE A 125 33.29 -17.58 -12.95
N ARG A 126 32.61 -18.61 -12.43
CA ARG A 126 31.47 -19.25 -13.12
C ARG A 126 30.15 -18.51 -12.92
N LEU A 127 29.97 -17.82 -11.80
CA LEU A 127 28.71 -17.16 -11.44
C LEU A 127 28.68 -15.66 -11.78
N LEU A 128 29.83 -14.99 -11.80
CA LEU A 128 29.92 -13.55 -12.00
C LEU A 128 29.48 -13.08 -13.41
N PRO A 129 29.93 -13.71 -14.53
CA PRO A 129 29.50 -13.29 -15.87
C PRO A 129 28.00 -13.51 -16.14
N PRO A 130 27.37 -14.64 -15.75
CA PRO A 130 25.91 -14.80 -15.81
C PRO A 130 25.15 -13.77 -14.96
N ALA A 131 25.64 -13.44 -13.77
CA ALA A 131 25.03 -12.42 -12.92
C ALA A 131 25.07 -11.04 -13.58
N LEU A 132 26.22 -10.64 -14.13
CA LEU A 132 26.36 -9.39 -14.87
C LEU A 132 25.40 -9.35 -16.08
N LEU A 133 25.32 -10.45 -16.84
CA LEU A 133 24.40 -10.56 -17.97
C LEU A 133 22.94 -10.42 -17.54
N ALA A 134 22.55 -11.08 -16.45
CA ALA A 134 21.19 -10.97 -15.91
C ALA A 134 20.85 -9.52 -15.54
N THR A 135 21.77 -8.80 -14.90
CA THR A 135 21.54 -7.38 -14.56
C THR A 135 21.43 -6.47 -15.80
N GLN A 136 22.23 -6.69 -16.84
CA GLN A 136 22.17 -5.89 -18.08
C GLN A 136 20.92 -6.20 -18.91
N VAL A 137 20.50 -7.47 -18.95
CA VAL A 137 19.26 -7.89 -19.62
C VAL A 137 18.03 -7.33 -18.91
N PHE A 138 18.01 -7.40 -17.57
CA PHE A 138 16.96 -6.77 -16.77
C PHE A 138 16.87 -5.27 -17.05
N GLU A 139 18.01 -4.58 -17.10
CA GLU A 139 18.04 -3.16 -17.40
C GLU A 139 17.49 -2.83 -18.80
N LEU A 140 17.95 -3.54 -19.84
CA LEU A 140 17.47 -3.36 -21.20
C LEU A 140 15.95 -3.51 -21.28
N LEU A 141 15.42 -4.57 -20.69
CA LEU A 141 13.99 -4.87 -20.74
C LEU A 141 13.16 -3.92 -19.89
N SER A 142 13.67 -3.51 -18.72
CA SER A 142 13.04 -2.49 -17.88
C SER A 142 12.96 -1.14 -18.60
N SER A 143 14.03 -0.75 -19.31
CA SER A 143 14.05 0.47 -20.12
C SER A 143 13.05 0.39 -21.28
N ILE A 144 13.02 -0.71 -22.03
CA ILE A 144 11.99 -0.93 -23.08
C ILE A 144 10.59 -0.80 -22.50
N CYS A 145 10.36 -1.36 -21.31
CA CYS A 145 9.09 -1.28 -20.62
C CYS A 145 8.71 0.15 -20.24
N CYS A 146 9.64 0.92 -19.68
CA CYS A 146 9.45 2.33 -19.39
C CYS A 146 9.17 3.14 -20.67
N TYR A 147 9.94 2.94 -21.74
CA TYR A 147 9.72 3.62 -23.02
C TYR A 147 8.32 3.34 -23.59
N TYR A 148 7.90 2.07 -23.61
CA TYR A 148 6.58 1.68 -24.13
C TYR A 148 5.42 2.25 -23.30
N SER A 149 5.62 2.31 -21.98
CA SER A 149 4.59 2.72 -21.03
C SER A 149 4.45 4.23 -20.91
N LEU A 150 5.57 4.97 -20.98
CA LEU A 150 5.61 6.41 -20.74
C LEU A 150 5.51 7.25 -22.02
N ILE A 151 5.70 6.66 -23.20
CA ILE A 151 5.51 7.38 -24.46
C ILE A 151 4.01 7.67 -24.65
N GLY A 152 3.60 8.93 -24.66
CA GLY A 152 2.21 9.32 -24.87
C GLY A 152 1.87 9.51 -26.35
N ARG A 153 0.85 10.34 -26.61
CA ARG A 153 0.43 10.70 -27.96
C ARG A 153 1.52 11.39 -28.80
N ARG A 154 1.37 11.30 -30.12
CA ARG A 154 2.25 11.99 -31.07
C ARG A 154 1.92 13.49 -31.04
N THR A 155 2.94 14.34 -31.13
CA THR A 155 2.74 15.80 -31.09
C THR A 155 2.03 16.36 -32.32
N ASP A 156 2.03 15.60 -33.41
CA ASP A 156 1.53 16.02 -34.73
C ASP A 156 0.11 15.51 -34.99
N ASP A 157 -0.62 15.09 -33.95
CA ASP A 157 -1.94 14.47 -34.07
C ASP A 157 -3.00 15.52 -34.51
N PRO A 158 -3.66 15.36 -35.66
CA PRO A 158 -4.59 16.36 -36.21
C PRO A 158 -5.83 16.61 -35.34
N HIS A 159 -6.11 15.80 -34.33
CA HIS A 159 -7.21 15.99 -33.38
C HIS A 159 -7.00 17.16 -32.38
N LEU A 160 -5.83 17.82 -32.38
CA LEU A 160 -5.49 18.99 -31.55
C LEU A 160 -6.32 20.27 -31.84
N GLY A 161 -7.03 20.34 -32.97
CA GLY A 161 -7.67 21.58 -33.45
C GLY A 161 -9.19 21.70 -33.25
N GLY A 162 -9.85 20.69 -32.70
CA GLY A 162 -11.32 20.66 -32.57
C GLY A 162 -11.80 21.17 -31.21
N GLY A 163 -12.12 22.46 -31.11
CA GLY A 163 -12.75 23.02 -29.92
C GLY A 163 -14.04 22.27 -29.53
N MET A 164 -14.19 22.02 -28.22
CA MET A 164 -15.44 21.65 -27.52
C MET A 164 -16.37 20.70 -28.29
N GLY A 165 -15.81 19.59 -28.79
CA GLY A 165 -16.54 18.53 -29.46
C GLY A 165 -16.67 17.31 -28.56
N THR A 166 -17.91 16.90 -28.29
CA THR A 166 -18.31 15.67 -27.61
C THR A 166 -17.35 14.51 -27.87
N ARG A 167 -16.75 13.96 -26.80
CA ARG A 167 -15.96 12.72 -26.78
C ARG A 167 -16.60 11.69 -27.72
N SER A 168 -16.01 11.42 -28.88
CA SER A 168 -16.52 10.33 -29.72
C SER A 168 -16.30 9.02 -28.95
N ARG A 169 -17.36 8.22 -28.74
CA ARG A 169 -17.25 6.95 -27.99
C ARG A 169 -16.16 6.02 -28.55
N LEU A 170 -15.94 6.07 -29.86
CA LEU A 170 -14.89 5.32 -30.57
C LEU A 170 -13.46 5.75 -30.22
N GLY A 171 -13.22 7.04 -29.96
CA GLY A 171 -11.90 7.54 -29.54
C GLY A 171 -11.55 7.16 -28.10
N VAL A 172 -12.55 7.13 -27.23
CA VAL A 172 -12.42 6.70 -25.82
C VAL A 172 -12.07 5.21 -25.75
N GLU A 173 -12.79 4.36 -26.49
CA GLU A 173 -12.53 2.91 -26.53
C GLU A 173 -11.12 2.58 -27.04
N HIS A 174 -10.60 3.33 -28.02
CA HIS A 174 -9.25 3.11 -28.53
C HIS A 174 -8.15 3.50 -27.53
N LEU A 175 -8.34 4.63 -26.82
CA LEU A 175 -7.43 5.09 -25.77
C LEU A 175 -7.42 4.12 -24.58
N ASP A 176 -8.61 3.68 -24.15
CA ASP A 176 -8.76 2.71 -23.06
C ASP A 176 -8.12 1.37 -23.44
N SER A 177 -8.34 0.87 -24.66
CA SER A 177 -7.68 -0.36 -25.13
C SER A 177 -6.15 -0.24 -25.17
N LYS A 178 -5.62 0.95 -25.50
CA LYS A 178 -4.17 1.19 -25.52
C LYS A 178 -3.58 1.19 -24.10
N TRP A 179 -4.26 1.83 -23.15
CA TRP A 179 -3.85 1.84 -21.75
C TRP A 179 -3.99 0.47 -21.09
N GLU A 180 -5.01 -0.30 -21.43
CA GLU A 180 -5.19 -1.67 -20.93
C GLU A 180 -4.02 -2.56 -21.35
N LYS A 181 -3.62 -2.48 -22.63
CA LYS A 181 -2.44 -3.19 -23.16
C LYS A 181 -1.15 -2.80 -22.45
N ARG A 182 -0.99 -1.51 -22.11
CA ARG A 182 0.19 -1.03 -21.35
C ARG A 182 0.21 -1.57 -19.94
N CYS A 183 -0.89 -1.51 -19.20
CA CYS A 183 -0.98 -2.02 -17.84
C CYS A 183 -0.72 -3.53 -17.82
N ARG A 184 -1.34 -4.28 -18.74
CA ARG A 184 -1.10 -5.71 -18.90
C ARG A 184 0.35 -6.01 -19.25
N PHE A 185 0.97 -5.24 -20.14
CA PHE A 185 2.37 -5.40 -20.49
C PHE A 185 3.30 -5.12 -19.31
N LEU A 186 3.07 -4.04 -18.57
CA LEU A 186 3.81 -3.71 -17.34
C LEU A 186 3.70 -4.82 -16.29
N CYS A 187 2.50 -5.30 -15.99
CA CYS A 187 2.29 -6.38 -15.01
C CYS A 187 2.88 -7.73 -15.48
N LYS A 188 2.87 -8.03 -16.79
CA LYS A 188 3.55 -9.22 -17.33
C LYS A 188 5.06 -9.09 -17.28
N CYS A 189 5.59 -7.92 -17.59
CA CYS A 189 7.02 -7.66 -17.49
C CYS A 189 7.48 -7.72 -16.04
N SER A 190 6.78 -7.06 -15.10
CA SER A 190 7.11 -7.14 -13.68
C SER A 190 7.03 -8.59 -13.19
N GLY A 191 6.00 -9.34 -13.57
CA GLY A 191 5.89 -10.76 -13.27
C GLY A 191 7.07 -11.56 -13.82
N PHE A 192 7.42 -11.43 -15.09
CA PHE A 192 8.55 -12.14 -15.67
C PHE A 192 9.89 -11.80 -14.99
N PHE A 193 10.19 -10.51 -14.82
CA PHE A 193 11.49 -10.07 -14.26
C PHE A 193 11.67 -10.38 -12.79
N THR A 194 10.56 -10.52 -12.09
CA THR A 194 10.58 -10.75 -10.66
C THR A 194 10.22 -12.20 -10.33
N CYS A 195 10.05 -13.08 -11.32
CA CYS A 195 9.58 -14.45 -11.12
C CYS A 195 8.22 -14.50 -10.38
N PHE A 196 7.31 -13.62 -10.79
CA PHE A 196 5.97 -13.38 -10.25
C PHE A 196 5.94 -12.82 -8.82
N LEU A 197 7.09 -12.33 -8.36
CA LEU A 197 7.30 -11.79 -7.02
C LEU A 197 6.52 -10.49 -6.75
N PHE A 198 6.21 -9.68 -7.78
CA PHE A 198 5.25 -8.55 -7.71
C PHE A 198 3.89 -8.87 -8.37
N GLY A 199 3.52 -10.16 -8.49
CA GLY A 199 2.30 -10.60 -9.16
C GLY A 199 2.50 -10.90 -10.65
N GLY A 200 1.41 -10.94 -11.43
CA GLY A 200 1.44 -11.19 -12.88
C GLY A 200 1.12 -12.63 -13.32
N THR A 201 0.65 -13.49 -12.41
CA THR A 201 0.11 -14.82 -12.75
C THR A 201 -1.30 -14.68 -13.31
N ASP A 202 -1.42 -14.64 -14.64
CA ASP A 202 -2.69 -14.70 -15.39
C ASP A 202 -3.32 -16.11 -15.29
N GLU A 203 -3.71 -16.59 -14.10
CA GLU A 203 -4.49 -17.85 -14.01
C GLU A 203 -6.00 -17.63 -14.17
N GLY A 204 -6.49 -16.37 -14.13
CA GLY A 204 -7.92 -16.09 -14.06
C GLY A 204 -8.51 -15.14 -15.12
N GLY A 205 -7.73 -14.56 -16.03
CA GLY A 205 -8.26 -13.70 -17.12
C GLY A 205 -9.04 -12.44 -16.69
N ASN A 206 -9.20 -12.16 -15.40
CA ASN A 206 -10.18 -11.22 -14.85
C ASN A 206 -9.57 -10.00 -14.15
N ASN A 207 -8.38 -9.58 -14.59
CA ASN A 207 -7.87 -8.27 -14.20
C ASN A 207 -8.59 -7.22 -15.06
N ASP A 208 -9.56 -6.53 -14.47
CA ASP A 208 -10.32 -5.43 -15.08
C ASP A 208 -9.44 -4.18 -15.28
N PHE A 209 -8.33 -4.35 -16.02
CA PHE A 209 -7.48 -3.26 -16.48
C PHE A 209 -8.25 -2.25 -17.34
N ALA A 210 -9.45 -2.60 -17.82
CA ALA A 210 -10.33 -1.68 -18.53
C ALA A 210 -10.70 -0.46 -17.66
N MET A 211 -11.00 -0.65 -16.38
CA MET A 211 -11.29 0.47 -15.48
C MET A 211 -10.05 1.33 -15.21
N VAL A 212 -8.90 0.67 -14.98
CA VAL A 212 -7.60 1.34 -14.79
C VAL A 212 -7.26 2.19 -16.01
N ALA A 213 -7.41 1.59 -17.18
CA ALA A 213 -7.10 2.21 -18.45
C ALA A 213 -7.96 3.44 -18.69
N ARG A 214 -9.24 3.37 -18.32
CA ARG A 214 -10.18 4.48 -18.40
C ARG A 214 -9.82 5.62 -17.45
N VAL A 215 -9.44 5.33 -16.22
CA VAL A 215 -8.98 6.37 -15.28
C VAL A 215 -7.68 7.02 -15.77
N LEU A 216 -6.72 6.22 -16.23
CA LEU A 216 -5.44 6.74 -16.75
C LEU A 216 -5.61 7.52 -18.06
N SER A 217 -6.55 7.11 -18.93
CA SER A 217 -6.87 7.85 -20.16
C SER A 217 -7.56 9.16 -19.85
N ASP A 218 -8.53 9.18 -18.93
CA ASP A 218 -9.24 10.37 -18.47
C ASP A 218 -8.27 11.40 -17.85
N TYR A 219 -7.29 10.93 -17.07
CA TYR A 219 -6.43 11.82 -16.28
C TYR A 219 -5.18 12.33 -17.03
N PHE A 220 -4.51 11.46 -17.79
CA PHE A 220 -3.24 11.80 -18.45
C PHE A 220 -3.38 12.15 -19.93
N GLU A 221 -4.51 11.81 -20.57
CA GLU A 221 -4.75 11.99 -22.00
C GLU A 221 -6.04 12.82 -22.29
N ASP A 222 -6.29 13.88 -21.52
CA ASP A 222 -7.42 14.82 -21.68
C ASP A 222 -7.22 15.80 -22.88
N ASP A 223 -7.12 15.27 -24.11
CA ASP A 223 -7.10 16.02 -25.40
C ASP A 223 -6.29 17.34 -25.47
N GLY A 224 -5.27 17.49 -24.62
CA GLY A 224 -4.42 18.68 -24.55
C GLY A 224 -4.96 19.83 -23.68
N ASN A 225 -6.09 19.65 -22.98
CA ASN A 225 -6.64 20.66 -22.06
C ASN A 225 -5.86 20.74 -20.75
N LEU A 226 -5.44 19.59 -20.21
CA LEU A 226 -4.71 19.49 -18.95
C LEU A 226 -3.41 18.71 -19.15
N ASP A 227 -2.28 19.41 -19.08
CA ASP A 227 -0.95 18.81 -19.18
C ASP A 227 -0.50 18.26 -17.82
N ILE A 228 -1.18 17.22 -17.34
CA ILE A 228 -0.91 16.62 -16.03
C ILE A 228 0.16 15.53 -16.14
N VAL A 229 1.14 15.58 -15.25
CA VAL A 229 2.14 14.51 -15.02
C VAL A 229 2.06 13.99 -13.57
N PRO A 230 2.63 12.81 -13.24
CA PRO A 230 2.54 12.24 -11.89
C PRO A 230 2.98 13.19 -10.75
N SER A 231 3.96 14.06 -10.98
CA SER A 231 4.41 15.08 -10.02
C SER A 231 3.33 16.12 -9.71
N ASP A 232 2.43 16.43 -10.65
CA ASP A 232 1.31 17.33 -10.39
C ASP A 232 0.27 16.69 -9.46
N VAL A 233 0.03 15.38 -9.60
CA VAL A 233 -0.80 14.61 -8.66
C VAL A 233 -0.16 14.63 -7.27
N ALA A 234 1.13 14.35 -7.19
CA ALA A 234 1.86 14.37 -5.92
C ALA A 234 1.83 15.76 -5.27
N ALA A 235 2.05 16.83 -6.04
CA ALA A 235 1.94 18.21 -5.56
C ALA A 235 0.52 18.52 -5.08
N GLY A 236 -0.51 18.08 -5.82
CA GLY A 236 -1.91 18.19 -5.43
C GLY A 236 -2.21 17.52 -4.09
N LEU A 237 -1.72 16.29 -3.88
CA LEU A 237 -1.86 15.55 -2.63
C LEU A 237 -1.12 16.24 -1.46
N ILE A 238 0.08 16.78 -1.70
CA ILE A 238 0.82 17.56 -0.70
C ILE A 238 0.03 18.81 -0.30
N CYS A 239 -0.47 19.56 -1.28
CA CYS A 239 -1.32 20.74 -1.04
C CYS A 239 -2.60 20.36 -0.27
N LEU A 240 -3.26 19.27 -0.66
CA LEU A 240 -4.45 18.77 0.01
C LEU A 240 -4.14 18.41 1.47
N ARG A 241 -3.03 17.72 1.73
CA ARG A 241 -2.58 17.38 3.09
C ARG A 241 -2.31 18.64 3.92
N HIS A 242 -1.71 19.67 3.33
CA HIS A 242 -1.52 20.96 3.99
C HIS A 242 -2.86 21.60 4.38
N VAL A 243 -3.83 21.60 3.46
CA VAL A 243 -5.19 22.12 3.73
C VAL A 243 -5.91 21.29 4.79
N GLN A 244 -5.84 19.96 4.72
CA GLN A 244 -6.43 19.06 5.72
C GLN A 244 -5.83 19.31 7.10
N LYS A 245 -4.50 19.39 7.20
CA LYS A 245 -3.79 19.68 8.45
C LYS A 245 -4.15 21.06 9.02
N ALA A 246 -4.32 22.07 8.15
CA ALA A 246 -4.80 23.39 8.55
C ALA A 246 -6.23 23.34 9.08
N LYS A 247 -7.15 22.62 8.42
CA LYS A 247 -8.53 22.41 8.89
C LYS A 247 -8.57 21.65 10.21
N GLU A 248 -7.76 20.61 10.38
CA GLU A 248 -7.64 19.87 11.64
C GLU A 248 -7.14 20.77 12.78
N TRP A 249 -6.14 21.61 12.51
CA TRP A 249 -5.64 22.58 13.49
C TRP A 249 -6.73 23.56 13.92
N SER A 250 -7.42 24.17 12.95
CA SER A 250 -8.54 25.08 13.22
C SER A 250 -9.67 24.38 14.00
N GLY A 251 -10.03 23.16 13.61
CA GLY A 251 -11.05 22.37 14.31
C GLY A 251 -10.64 22.01 15.75
N ARG A 252 -9.35 21.70 15.97
CA ARG A 252 -8.80 21.44 17.31
C ARG A 252 -8.84 22.69 18.18
N GLN A 253 -8.48 23.85 17.62
CA GLN A 253 -8.52 25.12 18.32
C GLN A 253 -9.95 25.51 18.72
N SER A 254 -10.93 25.34 17.83
CA SER A 254 -12.35 25.54 18.15
C SER A 254 -12.86 24.59 19.25
N ARG A 255 -12.38 23.33 19.27
CA ARG A 255 -12.72 22.36 20.33
C ARG A 255 -12.12 22.73 21.68
N ILE A 256 -10.89 23.24 21.71
CA ILE A 256 -10.25 23.74 22.94
C ILE A 256 -11.03 24.92 23.50
N VAL A 257 -11.32 25.93 22.67
CA VAL A 257 -12.09 27.12 23.08
C VAL A 257 -13.49 26.76 23.59
N SER A 258 -14.18 25.82 22.93
CA SER A 258 -15.50 25.36 23.40
C SER A 258 -15.44 24.51 24.68
N ALA A 259 -14.36 23.74 24.89
CA ALA A 259 -14.13 23.00 26.13
C ALA A 259 -13.81 23.94 27.30
N GLU A 260 -12.95 24.95 27.09
CA GLU A 260 -12.65 26.00 28.07
C GLU A 260 -13.93 26.76 28.46
N ARG A 261 -14.74 27.16 27.48
CA ARG A 261 -16.02 27.82 27.73
C ARG A 261 -16.96 26.96 28.57
N LYS A 262 -17.11 25.67 28.24
CA LYS A 262 -17.94 24.74 29.02
C LYS A 262 -17.41 24.51 30.43
N ALA A 263 -16.09 24.45 30.62
CA ALA A 263 -15.49 24.32 31.95
C ALA A 263 -15.81 25.54 32.82
N VAL A 264 -15.68 26.76 32.27
CA VAL A 264 -16.04 28.01 32.96
C VAL A 264 -17.54 28.07 33.26
N GLU A 265 -18.40 27.67 32.33
CA GLU A 265 -19.86 27.61 32.55
C GLU A 265 -20.22 26.61 33.67
N THR A 266 -19.54 25.46 33.72
CA THR A 266 -19.75 24.43 34.76
C THR A 266 -19.27 24.90 36.14
N GLU A 267 -18.11 25.58 36.19
CA GLU A 267 -17.57 26.18 37.42
C GLU A 267 -18.48 27.29 37.95
N ASN A 268 -18.98 28.15 37.05
CA ASN A 268 -19.93 29.20 37.44
C ASN A 268 -21.26 28.63 37.94
N ALA A 269 -21.80 27.60 37.29
CA ALA A 269 -23.02 26.94 37.73
C ALA A 269 -22.87 26.30 39.12
N SER A 270 -21.73 25.66 39.39
CA SER A 270 -21.43 25.06 40.69
C SER A 270 -21.16 26.09 41.80
N ARG A 271 -20.57 27.25 41.47
CA ARG A 271 -20.48 28.38 42.40
C ARG A 271 -21.85 28.96 42.74
N ILE A 272 -22.73 29.12 41.74
CA ILE A 272 -24.09 29.64 41.94
C ILE A 272 -24.90 28.69 42.83
N SER A 273 -24.83 27.38 42.59
CA SER A 273 -25.54 26.40 43.42
C SER A 273 -25.03 26.38 44.86
N ALA A 274 -23.71 26.50 45.07
CA ALA A 274 -23.13 26.60 46.41
C ALA A 274 -23.60 27.86 47.16
N ILE A 275 -23.70 29.00 46.47
CA ILE A 275 -24.23 30.24 47.05
C ILE A 275 -25.72 30.09 47.39
N GLN A 276 -26.52 29.51 46.50
CA GLN A 276 -27.95 29.27 46.74
C GLN A 276 -28.18 28.31 47.91
N GLN A 277 -27.36 27.26 48.02
CA GLN A 277 -27.46 26.30 49.11
C GLN A 277 -27.01 26.89 50.45
N THR A 278 -25.99 27.75 50.44
CA THR A 278 -25.59 28.52 51.63
C THR A 278 -26.69 29.48 52.06
N ALA A 279 -27.32 30.20 51.12
CA ALA A 279 -28.44 31.09 51.38
C ALA A 279 -29.68 30.34 51.92
N PHE A 280 -29.98 29.16 51.36
CA PHE A 280 -31.07 28.29 51.81
C PHE A 280 -30.83 27.75 53.23
N ASN A 281 -29.61 27.29 53.52
CA ASN A 281 -29.24 26.81 54.85
C ASN A 281 -29.29 27.93 55.90
N SER A 282 -28.93 29.17 55.53
CA SER A 282 -29.07 30.33 56.42
C SER A 282 -30.53 30.76 56.65
N MET A 283 -31.46 30.44 55.73
CA MET A 283 -32.90 30.66 55.92
C MET A 283 -33.56 29.55 56.75
N MET A 284 -32.98 28.35 56.79
CA MET A 284 -33.51 27.20 57.53
C MET A 284 -32.90 27.02 58.93
N ALA A 285 -31.86 27.77 59.27
CA ALA A 285 -31.21 27.72 60.59
C ALA A 285 -31.98 28.42 61.72
N ASP A 286 -33.24 28.80 61.51
CA ASP A 286 -34.10 29.46 62.51
C ASP A 286 -35.32 28.60 62.92
N GLY A 287 -35.22 27.27 62.79
CA GLY A 287 -36.27 26.35 63.22
C GLY A 287 -35.73 24.97 63.60
N ASP A 288 -35.73 24.67 64.90
CA ASP A 288 -35.31 23.39 65.49
C ASP A 288 -36.21 22.21 65.08
N ILE A 289 -35.59 21.01 65.02
CA ILE A 289 -35.98 19.71 65.60
C ILE A 289 -35.68 18.49 64.69
N GLU A 290 -35.14 17.47 65.38
CA GLU A 290 -34.69 16.11 65.10
C GLU A 290 -35.43 15.22 64.08
N GLY A 291 -34.69 14.28 63.48
CA GLY A 291 -35.24 13.06 62.88
C GLY A 291 -34.21 12.24 62.09
N GLY A 292 -33.88 11.03 62.57
CA GLY A 292 -32.90 10.13 61.96
C GLY A 292 -33.38 9.34 60.72
N GLY A 293 -32.44 8.72 60.01
CA GLY A 293 -32.73 7.64 59.06
C GLY A 293 -31.76 7.52 57.87
N GLY A 294 -31.04 6.39 57.82
CA GLY A 294 -30.70 5.66 56.58
C GLY A 294 -29.82 6.34 55.52
N GLY A 295 -28.49 6.15 55.62
CA GLY A 295 -27.58 6.42 54.50
C GLY A 295 -27.64 5.32 53.44
N GLU A 296 -28.50 5.48 52.43
CA GLU A 296 -28.35 4.77 51.16
C GLU A 296 -27.25 5.45 50.33
N GLY A 297 -26.18 4.71 50.07
CA GLY A 297 -25.12 5.14 49.17
C GLY A 297 -25.66 5.37 47.76
N GLN A 298 -25.54 6.61 47.28
CA GLN A 298 -25.77 7.00 45.90
C GLN A 298 -24.95 6.11 44.96
N LYS A 299 -25.63 5.16 44.31
CA LYS A 299 -25.13 4.50 43.11
C LYS A 299 -24.92 5.58 42.05
N GLY A 300 -23.66 5.89 41.74
CA GLY A 300 -23.30 6.70 40.59
C GLY A 300 -23.97 6.12 39.35
N SER A 301 -24.87 6.88 38.75
CA SER A 301 -25.50 6.52 37.49
C SER A 301 -24.41 6.36 36.44
N THR A 302 -24.31 5.15 35.87
CA THR A 302 -23.41 4.90 34.75
C THR A 302 -23.76 5.85 33.59
N PRO A 303 -22.79 6.40 32.83
CA PRO A 303 -23.01 7.28 31.66
C PRO A 303 -23.81 6.65 30.50
N ARG A 304 -24.32 5.44 30.70
CA ARG A 304 -24.99 4.57 29.75
C ARG A 304 -26.46 4.96 29.55
N THR A 305 -27.10 5.58 30.55
CA THR A 305 -28.52 5.96 30.52
C THR A 305 -28.76 7.34 29.89
N ASP A 306 -27.85 8.28 30.10
CA ASP A 306 -28.01 9.71 29.72
C ASP A 306 -27.91 9.96 28.19
N LEU A 307 -27.31 9.03 27.43
CA LEU A 307 -27.17 9.13 25.96
C LEU A 307 -28.33 8.48 25.19
N PHE A 308 -29.02 7.52 25.79
CA PHE A 308 -30.20 6.88 25.20
C PHE A 308 -31.40 7.84 25.21
N GLU A 309 -31.53 8.63 26.28
CA GLU A 309 -32.53 9.71 26.39
C GLU A 309 -32.31 10.85 25.39
N ARG A 310 -31.11 10.95 24.79
CA ARG A 310 -30.73 11.97 23.80
C ARG A 310 -30.83 11.52 22.33
N GLY A 311 -31.38 10.33 22.06
CA GLY A 311 -31.69 9.88 20.69
C GLY A 311 -30.47 9.50 19.82
N ALA A 312 -29.30 9.25 20.42
CA ALA A 312 -28.12 8.82 19.67
C ALA A 312 -28.27 7.36 19.21
N LYS A 313 -28.36 7.16 17.89
CA LYS A 313 -28.47 5.83 17.25
C LYS A 313 -27.20 4.97 17.43
N TYR A 314 -26.04 5.61 17.58
CA TYR A 314 -24.75 4.97 17.82
C TYR A 314 -24.02 5.61 19.00
N TRP A 315 -23.37 4.77 19.81
CA TRP A 315 -22.64 5.15 21.01
C TRP A 315 -21.17 5.32 20.66
N TYR A 316 -20.64 6.55 20.74
CA TYR A 316 -19.19 6.76 20.72
C TYR A 316 -18.75 7.32 22.07
N ARG A 317 -17.83 6.63 22.74
CA ARG A 317 -17.18 7.14 23.94
C ARG A 317 -16.11 8.12 23.49
N VAL A 318 -16.38 9.43 23.57
CA VAL A 318 -15.31 10.42 23.52
C VAL A 318 -14.55 10.32 24.84
N ALA A 319 -13.53 9.45 24.89
CA ALA A 319 -12.55 9.51 25.96
C ALA A 319 -11.68 10.75 25.71
N ASN A 320 -11.51 11.60 26.73
CA ASN A 320 -10.42 12.56 26.70
C ASN A 320 -9.14 11.77 26.46
N LYS A 321 -8.32 12.19 25.48
CA LYS A 321 -7.04 11.56 25.18
C LYS A 321 -6.09 11.81 26.34
N THR A 322 -6.16 10.97 27.36
CA THR A 322 -5.13 10.89 28.39
C THR A 322 -3.92 10.20 27.78
N VAL A 323 -2.74 10.73 28.04
CA VAL A 323 -1.49 10.05 27.64
C VAL A 323 -1.45 8.72 28.39
N LEU A 324 -1.10 7.64 27.68
CA LEU A 324 -0.98 6.31 28.28
C LEU A 324 0.10 6.33 29.36
N ASP A 325 -0.23 5.84 30.54
CA ASP A 325 0.68 5.83 31.69
C ASP A 325 1.38 4.47 31.78
N PRO A 326 2.73 4.41 31.72
CA PRO A 326 3.46 3.15 31.91
C PRO A 326 3.26 2.51 33.29
N ALA A 327 2.84 3.28 34.30
CA ALA A 327 2.49 2.75 35.62
C ALA A 327 1.07 2.18 35.68
N ASN A 328 0.20 2.48 34.71
CA ASN A 328 -1.16 1.97 34.66
C ASN A 328 -1.22 0.59 33.98
N PRO A 329 -1.58 -0.48 34.70
CA PRO A 329 -1.63 -1.83 34.13
C PRO A 329 -2.61 -1.96 32.96
N SER A 330 -3.70 -1.19 32.93
CA SER A 330 -4.66 -1.23 31.81
C SER A 330 -4.07 -0.70 30.52
N ASP A 331 -3.25 0.35 30.61
CA ASP A 331 -2.65 1.02 29.46
C ASP A 331 -1.53 0.17 28.86
N VAL A 332 -0.73 -0.46 29.73
CA VAL A 332 0.28 -1.45 29.33
C VAL A 332 -0.38 -2.66 28.66
N ALA A 333 -1.48 -3.17 29.21
CA ALA A 333 -2.21 -4.29 28.61
C ALA A 333 -2.80 -3.93 27.23
N ALA A 334 -3.37 -2.72 27.09
CA ALA A 334 -3.87 -2.24 25.81
C ALA A 334 -2.74 -2.09 24.78
N LEU A 335 -1.57 -1.59 25.19
CA LEU A 335 -0.39 -1.50 24.32
C LEU A 335 0.12 -2.88 23.90
N ASP A 336 0.13 -3.88 24.78
CA ASP A 336 0.52 -5.25 24.42
C ASP A 336 -0.46 -5.88 23.42
N GLU A 337 -1.77 -5.65 23.60
CA GLU A 337 -2.80 -6.07 22.63
C GLU A 337 -2.52 -5.45 21.26
N VAL A 338 -2.43 -4.12 21.20
CA VAL A 338 -2.22 -3.35 19.97
C VAL A 338 -0.90 -3.75 19.29
N THR A 339 0.19 -3.90 20.03
CA THR A 339 1.51 -4.27 19.47
C THR A 339 1.49 -5.67 18.86
N ARG A 340 0.81 -6.62 19.51
CA ARG A 340 0.69 -7.99 18.99
C ARG A 340 -0.12 -8.03 17.69
N PHE A 341 -1.30 -7.41 17.68
CA PHE A 341 -2.18 -7.44 16.52
C PHE A 341 -1.70 -6.54 15.38
N ALA A 342 -0.93 -5.48 15.67
CA ALA A 342 -0.25 -4.69 14.64
C ALA A 342 0.76 -5.55 13.88
N ARG A 343 1.50 -6.43 14.59
CA ARG A 343 2.43 -7.38 13.95
C ARG A 343 1.68 -8.31 12.99
N HIS A 344 0.52 -8.84 13.39
CA HIS A 344 -0.33 -9.68 12.53
C HIS A 344 -0.88 -8.92 11.32
N ALA A 345 -1.29 -7.65 11.51
CA ALA A 345 -1.76 -6.78 10.42
C ALA A 345 -0.65 -6.45 9.41
N LEU A 346 0.61 -6.40 9.84
CA LEU A 346 1.77 -6.19 8.97
C LEU A 346 2.29 -7.48 8.34
N ALA A 347 2.11 -8.63 8.98
CA ALA A 347 2.63 -9.91 8.48
C ALA A 347 2.06 -10.34 7.12
N ILE A 348 0.81 -9.98 6.83
CA ILE A 348 0.15 -10.29 5.54
C ILE A 348 0.71 -9.49 4.36
N TYR A 349 1.59 -8.49 4.60
CA TYR A 349 2.39 -7.86 3.55
C TYR A 349 3.58 -8.73 3.11
N THR A 350 3.84 -9.83 3.82
CA THR A 350 4.79 -10.90 3.47
C THR A 350 6.22 -10.38 3.25
N TRP A 351 6.93 -10.93 2.26
CA TRP A 351 8.36 -10.76 2.07
C TRP A 351 8.74 -9.32 1.67
N MET A 352 7.87 -8.59 0.96
CA MET A 352 8.14 -7.20 0.54
C MET A 352 8.35 -6.31 1.75
N LEU A 353 7.41 -6.34 2.70
CA LEU A 353 7.54 -5.58 3.93
C LEU A 353 8.67 -6.15 4.81
N TYR A 354 8.84 -7.47 4.85
CA TYR A 354 9.94 -8.09 5.61
C TYR A 354 11.32 -7.61 5.16
N VAL A 355 11.57 -7.59 3.84
CA VAL A 355 12.84 -7.09 3.27
C VAL A 355 12.96 -5.58 3.41
N TYR A 356 11.87 -4.83 3.27
CA TYR A 356 11.88 -3.39 3.55
C TYR A 356 12.29 -3.08 5.00
N MET A 357 11.80 -3.87 5.96
CA MET A 357 12.11 -3.72 7.39
C MET A 357 13.50 -4.28 7.77
N ASP A 358 14.04 -5.24 7.01
CA ASP A 358 15.39 -5.80 7.17
C ASP A 358 16.15 -5.82 5.82
N PRO A 359 16.62 -4.65 5.33
CA PRO A 359 17.16 -4.50 3.97
C PRO A 359 18.51 -5.18 3.75
N PHE A 360 19.28 -5.43 4.81
CA PHE A 360 20.62 -5.99 4.71
C PHE A 360 20.64 -7.52 4.88
N CYS A 361 19.72 -8.09 5.66
CA CYS A 361 19.74 -9.51 5.99
C CYS A 361 18.43 -10.24 5.66
N GLY A 362 17.33 -9.54 5.36
CA GLY A 362 16.00 -10.12 5.19
C GLY A 362 15.93 -11.14 4.05
N THR A 363 16.58 -10.85 2.91
CA THR A 363 16.64 -11.78 1.77
C THR A 363 17.44 -13.05 2.09
N CYS A 364 18.59 -12.91 2.78
CA CYS A 364 19.40 -14.05 3.22
C CYS A 364 18.65 -14.94 4.23
N LYS A 365 17.92 -14.33 5.17
CA LYS A 365 17.10 -15.04 6.16
C LYS A 365 15.95 -15.82 5.52
N LEU A 366 15.38 -15.34 4.42
CA LEU A 366 14.30 -16.02 3.69
C LEU A 366 14.83 -17.09 2.73
N CYS A 367 15.91 -16.83 2.00
CA CYS A 367 16.49 -17.77 1.03
C CYS A 367 17.08 -19.03 1.69
N SER A 368 17.55 -18.93 2.94
CA SER A 368 18.18 -20.04 3.66
C SER A 368 17.22 -21.15 4.07
N VAL A 369 15.90 -20.95 3.97
CA VAL A 369 14.92 -21.79 4.68
C VAL A 369 14.17 -22.78 3.78
N ARG A 370 13.92 -22.50 2.49
CA ARG A 370 12.95 -23.33 1.72
C ARG A 370 13.20 -23.58 0.22
N CYS A 371 14.31 -23.12 -0.38
CA CYS A 371 14.53 -23.21 -1.83
C CYS A 371 14.56 -24.66 -2.40
N CYS A 372 14.71 -25.70 -1.56
CA CYS A 372 14.80 -27.10 -2.00
C CYS A 372 13.63 -28.01 -1.56
N ARG A 373 12.58 -27.48 -0.94
CA ARG A 373 11.38 -28.27 -0.57
C ARG A 373 10.12 -27.59 -1.11
N MET A 374 9.78 -27.86 -2.37
CA MET A 374 8.46 -27.55 -2.93
C MET A 374 7.41 -28.44 -2.27
N HIS A 375 6.86 -28.00 -1.13
CA HIS A 375 5.62 -28.54 -0.61
C HIS A 375 4.52 -27.49 -0.83
N THR A 376 3.71 -27.68 -1.87
CA THR A 376 2.42 -27.01 -1.97
C THR A 376 1.50 -27.62 -0.91
N THR A 377 1.40 -26.99 0.27
CA THR A 377 0.40 -27.40 1.25
C THR A 377 -0.93 -26.76 0.88
N LYS A 378 -2.05 -27.47 1.06
CA LYS A 378 -3.42 -26.99 0.76
C LYS A 378 -3.83 -25.74 1.58
N LYS A 379 -2.98 -25.28 2.51
CA LYS A 379 -3.23 -24.11 3.38
C LYS A 379 -3.01 -22.77 2.69
N TYR A 380 -2.23 -22.76 1.60
CA TYR A 380 -1.84 -21.53 0.92
C TYR A 380 -2.43 -21.48 -0.49
N ASN A 381 -3.03 -20.36 -0.85
CA ASN A 381 -3.49 -20.05 -2.20
C ASN A 381 -2.72 -18.82 -2.74
N GLY A 382 -2.28 -18.86 -4.00
CA GLY A 382 -1.50 -17.78 -4.62
C GLY A 382 -0.02 -17.69 -4.19
N GLU A 383 0.59 -18.79 -3.73
CA GLU A 383 2.01 -18.81 -3.38
C GLU A 383 2.94 -18.61 -4.58
N THR A 384 4.07 -17.97 -4.34
CA THR A 384 5.15 -17.81 -5.31
C THR A 384 6.20 -18.92 -5.17
N CYS A 385 7.17 -18.95 -6.09
CA CYS A 385 8.27 -19.90 -6.04
C CYS A 385 8.92 -19.93 -4.64
N CYS A 386 9.21 -21.13 -4.11
CA CYS A 386 9.83 -21.37 -2.80
C CYS A 386 8.98 -21.03 -1.56
N SER A 387 7.65 -20.84 -1.70
CA SER A 387 6.75 -20.50 -0.58
C SER A 387 7.19 -19.26 0.20
N LEU A 388 7.66 -18.25 -0.54
CA LEU A 388 8.27 -17.05 0.02
C LEU A 388 7.26 -16.20 0.79
N HIS A 389 6.00 -16.14 0.35
CA HIS A 389 4.96 -15.39 1.03
C HIS A 389 4.67 -15.99 2.42
N GLY A 390 4.39 -17.29 2.49
CA GLY A 390 4.18 -18.00 3.75
C GLY A 390 5.38 -17.91 4.69
N ALA A 391 6.60 -18.13 4.18
CA ALA A 391 7.82 -18.05 5.01
C ALA A 391 8.01 -16.66 5.63
N ALA A 392 7.84 -15.60 4.84
CA ALA A 392 7.97 -14.23 5.33
C ALA A 392 6.84 -13.83 6.28
N LEU A 393 5.61 -14.27 6.01
CA LEU A 393 4.47 -14.03 6.91
C LEU A 393 4.73 -14.64 8.28
N LEU A 394 5.14 -15.91 8.34
CA LEU A 394 5.46 -16.61 9.59
C LEU A 394 6.62 -15.93 10.33
N ALA A 395 7.68 -15.55 9.61
CA ALA A 395 8.82 -14.84 10.18
C ALA A 395 8.44 -13.46 10.73
N GLN A 396 7.64 -12.69 9.99
CA GLN A 396 7.20 -11.35 10.39
C GLN A 396 6.24 -11.40 11.59
N ALA A 397 5.33 -12.38 11.61
CA ALA A 397 4.39 -12.59 12.70
C ALA A 397 5.03 -13.26 13.93
N ASN A 398 6.20 -13.87 13.76
CA ASN A 398 6.84 -14.76 14.72
C ASN A 398 5.89 -15.90 15.14
N LEU A 399 5.44 -16.66 14.14
CA LEU A 399 4.48 -17.77 14.26
C LEU A 399 5.07 -19.08 13.74
N ASP A 400 4.60 -20.18 14.31
CA ASP A 400 4.83 -21.52 13.78
C ASP A 400 3.84 -21.84 12.64
N GLU A 401 4.21 -22.73 11.72
CA GLU A 401 3.35 -23.11 10.58
C GLU A 401 2.03 -23.80 11.00
N SER A 402 1.97 -24.36 12.21
CA SER A 402 0.74 -24.89 12.80
C SER A 402 -0.25 -23.79 13.18
N GLU A 403 0.23 -22.60 13.51
CA GLU A 403 -0.58 -21.45 13.90
C GLU A 403 -1.19 -20.72 12.69
N LEU A 404 -0.72 -20.99 11.48
CA LEU A 404 -1.35 -20.50 10.27
C LEU A 404 -2.39 -21.51 9.76
N ALA A 405 -3.66 -21.14 9.84
CA ALA A 405 -4.77 -22.00 9.42
C ALA A 405 -5.01 -21.92 7.91
N TYR A 406 -4.94 -20.72 7.36
CA TYR A 406 -5.16 -20.44 5.94
C TYR A 406 -4.49 -19.14 5.53
N ALA A 407 -3.99 -19.06 4.30
CA ALA A 407 -3.54 -17.81 3.71
C ALA A 407 -3.88 -17.76 2.22
N HIS A 408 -4.42 -16.62 1.81
CA HIS A 408 -4.71 -16.29 0.44
C HIS A 408 -3.84 -15.10 0.02
N PHE A 409 -2.98 -15.30 -0.97
CA PHE A 409 -2.06 -14.29 -1.51
C PHE A 409 -2.45 -13.80 -2.92
N GLY A 410 -3.54 -14.32 -3.48
CA GLY A 410 -4.11 -13.82 -4.73
C GLY A 410 -4.52 -12.36 -4.58
N ASN A 411 -4.34 -11.59 -5.65
CA ASN A 411 -4.52 -10.15 -5.62
C ASN A 411 -5.02 -9.64 -6.97
N SER A 412 -6.16 -8.96 -6.98
CA SER A 412 -6.73 -8.23 -8.11
C SER A 412 -7.40 -6.95 -7.61
N ILE A 413 -8.19 -6.28 -8.47
CA ILE A 413 -8.91 -5.05 -8.06
C ILE A 413 -9.95 -5.36 -6.95
N VAL A 414 -10.51 -6.58 -6.95
CA VAL A 414 -11.56 -7.00 -6.00
C VAL A 414 -11.06 -8.07 -5.02
N GLU A 415 -10.19 -8.96 -5.48
CA GLU A 415 -9.58 -10.01 -4.66
C GLU A 415 -8.42 -9.43 -3.86
N ASN A 416 -8.49 -9.53 -2.53
CA ASN A 416 -7.52 -8.91 -1.64
C ASN A 416 -6.87 -9.98 -0.73
N PRO A 417 -5.53 -10.02 -0.61
CA PRO A 417 -4.85 -10.97 0.26
C PRO A 417 -5.28 -10.90 1.72
N TYR A 418 -5.49 -12.08 2.30
CA TYR A 418 -5.82 -12.22 3.72
C TYR A 418 -5.31 -13.55 4.28
N CYS A 419 -5.14 -13.63 5.59
CA CYS A 419 -4.83 -14.88 6.27
C CYS A 419 -5.64 -15.08 7.55
N ILE A 420 -5.68 -16.33 8.00
CA ILE A 420 -6.30 -16.77 9.24
C ILE A 420 -5.21 -17.35 10.15
N ILE A 421 -4.94 -16.65 11.23
CA ILE A 421 -3.93 -16.99 12.25
C ILE A 421 -4.64 -17.48 13.51
N ILE A 422 -4.08 -18.52 14.13
CA ILE A 422 -4.47 -19.04 15.44
C ILE A 422 -3.47 -18.48 16.45
N ASP A 423 -3.90 -17.52 17.26
CA ASP A 423 -3.07 -16.91 18.29
C ASP A 423 -3.39 -17.56 19.66
N HIS A 424 -2.52 -18.47 20.09
CA HIS A 424 -2.69 -19.19 21.36
C HIS A 424 -2.48 -18.31 22.59
N LYS A 425 -1.55 -17.33 22.55
CA LYS A 425 -1.27 -16.45 23.72
C LYS A 425 -2.42 -15.48 24.00
N TRP A 426 -3.18 -15.04 22.99
CA TRP A 426 -4.40 -14.21 23.20
C TRP A 426 -5.71 -15.02 23.11
N ARG A 427 -5.63 -16.34 22.91
CA ARG A 427 -6.78 -17.23 22.66
C ARG A 427 -7.72 -16.64 21.61
N SER A 428 -7.17 -16.27 20.46
CA SER A 428 -7.92 -15.64 19.37
C SER A 428 -7.65 -16.27 18.03
N VAL A 429 -8.69 -16.40 17.21
CA VAL A 429 -8.57 -16.63 15.77
C VAL A 429 -8.58 -15.26 15.10
N VAL A 430 -7.56 -14.97 14.29
CA VAL A 430 -7.30 -13.65 13.74
C VAL A 430 -7.42 -13.70 12.23
N VAL A 431 -8.32 -12.90 11.66
CA VAL A 431 -8.38 -12.64 10.22
C VAL A 431 -7.59 -11.36 9.96
N SER A 432 -6.45 -11.49 9.26
CA SER A 432 -5.59 -10.37 8.89
C SER A 432 -5.75 -10.06 7.41
N ILE A 433 -6.09 -8.81 7.07
CA ILE A 433 -6.33 -8.35 5.70
C ILE A 433 -5.21 -7.41 5.27
N ARG A 434 -4.62 -7.65 4.10
CA ARG A 434 -3.58 -6.79 3.55
C ARG A 434 -4.15 -5.44 3.15
N GLY A 435 -3.34 -4.40 3.33
CA GLY A 435 -3.58 -3.11 2.69
C GLY A 435 -2.73 -2.96 1.43
N THR A 436 -2.52 -1.71 1.05
CA THR A 436 -1.95 -1.31 -0.22
C THR A 436 -0.49 -1.69 -0.38
N LEU A 437 -0.20 -2.56 -1.34
CA LEU A 437 1.14 -3.02 -1.71
C LEU A 437 1.31 -3.22 -3.23
N SER A 438 0.22 -3.30 -3.99
CA SER A 438 0.25 -3.44 -5.45
C SER A 438 -0.39 -2.24 -6.17
N LEU A 439 -0.20 -2.18 -7.48
CA LEU A 439 -0.86 -1.18 -8.32
C LEU A 439 -2.38 -1.32 -8.25
N GLU A 440 -2.89 -2.56 -8.25
CA GLU A 440 -4.31 -2.89 -8.09
C GLU A 440 -4.88 -2.30 -6.79
N ASP A 441 -4.15 -2.38 -5.67
CA ASP A 441 -4.58 -1.77 -4.42
C ASP A 441 -4.60 -0.23 -4.50
N CYS A 442 -3.59 0.37 -5.12
CA CYS A 442 -3.54 1.82 -5.32
C CYS A 442 -4.72 2.32 -6.17
N ILE A 443 -5.18 1.51 -7.11
CA ILE A 443 -6.39 1.81 -7.89
C ILE A 443 -7.62 1.74 -7.01
N THR A 444 -7.77 0.67 -6.22
CA THR A 444 -8.88 0.53 -5.27
C THR A 444 -8.91 1.70 -4.28
N ASP A 445 -7.76 2.23 -3.86
CA ASP A 445 -7.66 3.43 -3.02
C ASP A 445 -8.05 4.73 -3.75
N ALA A 446 -7.78 4.81 -5.05
CA ALA A 446 -8.00 6.01 -5.85
C ALA A 446 -9.43 6.15 -6.38
N LEU A 447 -10.17 5.02 -6.48
CA LEU A 447 -11.56 4.99 -6.94
C LEU A 447 -12.51 5.48 -5.82
N THR A 448 -12.72 6.79 -5.74
CA THR A 448 -13.57 7.45 -4.72
C THR A 448 -15.08 7.27 -4.93
N GLU A 449 -15.50 6.19 -5.57
CA GLU A 449 -16.92 5.89 -5.75
C GLU A 449 -17.54 5.49 -4.41
N THR A 450 -18.76 5.98 -4.15
CA THR A 450 -19.50 5.70 -2.92
C THR A 450 -20.63 4.71 -3.17
N VAL A 451 -20.85 3.79 -2.24
CA VAL A 451 -21.96 2.83 -2.27
C VAL A 451 -22.85 3.01 -1.05
N HIS A 452 -24.16 2.80 -1.22
CA HIS A 452 -25.13 2.84 -0.13
C HIS A 452 -25.04 1.55 0.70
N LEU A 453 -24.97 1.66 2.04
CA LEU A 453 -24.81 0.49 2.90
C LEU A 453 -26.12 -0.27 3.19
N GLU A 454 -27.27 0.24 2.76
CA GLU A 454 -28.57 -0.38 3.05
C GLU A 454 -28.72 -1.81 2.53
N GLU A 455 -28.35 -2.06 1.28
CA GLU A 455 -28.47 -3.40 0.69
C GLU A 455 -27.52 -4.39 1.36
N LEU A 456 -26.30 -3.94 1.65
CA LEU A 456 -25.29 -4.72 2.35
C LEU A 456 -25.72 -5.02 3.80
N GLY A 457 -26.30 -4.03 4.48
CA GLY A 457 -26.86 -4.14 5.82
C GLY A 457 -28.03 -5.13 5.88
N LYS A 458 -28.94 -5.09 4.90
CA LYS A 458 -30.02 -6.09 4.75
C LYS A 458 -29.47 -7.50 4.52
N LYS A 459 -28.43 -7.63 3.68
CA LYS A 459 -27.83 -8.92 3.34
C LYS A 459 -27.11 -9.57 4.52
N TRP A 460 -26.35 -8.80 5.30
CA TRP A 460 -25.49 -9.32 6.37
C TRP A 460 -26.01 -9.04 7.80
N GLY A 461 -27.10 -8.29 7.93
CA GLY A 461 -27.84 -8.05 9.16
C GLY A 461 -27.28 -6.94 10.06
N PHE A 462 -26.78 -5.85 9.48
CA PHE A 462 -26.40 -4.65 10.22
C PHE A 462 -27.18 -3.42 9.73
N ASP A 463 -27.24 -2.37 10.55
CA ASP A 463 -27.93 -1.14 10.18
C ASP A 463 -27.05 -0.27 9.29
N GLY A 464 -27.42 -0.17 8.02
CA GLY A 464 -26.76 0.68 7.03
C GLY A 464 -27.66 1.79 6.47
N GLN A 465 -28.78 2.12 7.14
CA GLN A 465 -29.74 3.09 6.62
C GLN A 465 -29.17 4.51 6.58
N GLY A 466 -29.21 5.12 5.40
CA GLY A 466 -28.69 6.46 5.13
C GLY A 466 -27.16 6.60 5.19
N GLU A 467 -26.43 5.50 5.29
CA GLU A 467 -24.96 5.50 5.37
C GLU A 467 -24.32 5.15 4.02
N TYR A 468 -23.19 5.79 3.74
CA TYR A 468 -22.41 5.58 2.51
C TYR A 468 -21.04 5.02 2.86
N ALA A 469 -20.44 4.31 1.93
CA ALA A 469 -19.11 3.75 2.11
C ALA A 469 -18.29 3.80 0.82
N HIS A 470 -16.98 3.70 0.96
CA HIS A 470 -16.09 3.56 -0.19
C HIS A 470 -16.37 2.24 -0.93
N HIS A 471 -16.75 2.33 -2.21
CA HIS A 471 -17.17 1.17 -3.02
C HIS A 471 -16.09 0.08 -3.04
N GLY A 472 -14.84 0.41 -3.37
CA GLY A 472 -13.73 -0.55 -3.42
C GLY A 472 -13.53 -1.35 -2.12
N MET A 473 -13.58 -0.70 -0.95
CA MET A 473 -13.43 -1.36 0.35
C MET A 473 -14.59 -2.31 0.64
N VAL A 474 -15.82 -1.90 0.31
CA VAL A 474 -17.01 -2.74 0.47
C VAL A 474 -16.91 -3.97 -0.43
N THR A 475 -16.58 -3.79 -1.72
CA THR A 475 -16.46 -4.89 -2.69
C THR A 475 -15.38 -5.90 -2.26
N CYS A 476 -14.20 -5.42 -1.86
CA CYS A 476 -13.12 -6.29 -1.37
C CYS A 476 -13.56 -7.08 -0.12
N SER A 477 -14.24 -6.41 0.82
CA SER A 477 -14.70 -7.04 2.06
C SER A 477 -15.77 -8.10 1.81
N GLU A 478 -16.69 -7.85 0.88
CA GLU A 478 -17.71 -8.81 0.48
C GLU A 478 -17.11 -10.01 -0.26
N TRP A 479 -16.07 -9.79 -1.07
CA TRP A 479 -15.32 -10.89 -1.70
C TRP A 479 -14.65 -11.78 -0.64
N ILE A 480 -13.93 -11.20 0.34
CA ILE A 480 -13.32 -11.97 1.45
C ILE A 480 -14.40 -12.73 2.22
N ARG A 481 -15.54 -12.09 2.51
CA ARG A 481 -16.67 -12.73 3.20
C ARG A 481 -17.18 -13.95 2.43
N SER A 482 -17.28 -13.85 1.10
CA SER A 482 -17.71 -14.93 0.21
C SER A 482 -16.69 -16.07 0.15
N ASP A 483 -15.40 -15.76 0.10
CA ASP A 483 -14.32 -16.76 0.12
C ASP A 483 -14.29 -17.53 1.46
N LEU A 484 -14.46 -16.81 2.58
CA LEU A 484 -14.57 -17.41 3.91
C LEU A 484 -15.76 -18.38 4.02
N ASP A 485 -16.93 -18.03 3.47
CA ASP A 485 -18.11 -18.91 3.45
C ASP A 485 -17.92 -20.12 2.52
N LYS A 486 -17.23 -19.94 1.39
CA LYS A 486 -16.90 -21.01 0.45
C LYS A 486 -16.00 -22.07 1.09
N HIS A 487 -14.94 -21.63 1.77
CA HIS A 487 -13.98 -22.54 2.40
C HIS A 487 -14.42 -23.02 3.78
N LYS A 488 -15.40 -22.35 4.41
CA LYS A 488 -15.90 -22.62 5.77
C LYS A 488 -14.79 -22.68 6.82
N THR A 489 -13.68 -21.98 6.59
CA THR A 489 -12.49 -22.10 7.43
C THR A 489 -12.77 -21.64 8.86
N LEU A 490 -13.41 -20.47 9.03
CA LEU A 490 -13.78 -19.97 10.36
C LEU A 490 -14.81 -20.87 11.05
N ASP A 491 -15.78 -21.39 10.30
CA ASP A 491 -16.81 -22.28 10.82
C ASP A 491 -16.18 -23.56 11.38
N ASN A 492 -15.30 -24.19 10.61
CA ASN A 492 -14.62 -25.41 11.03
C ASN A 492 -13.70 -25.19 12.25
N LEU A 493 -13.14 -23.99 12.41
CA LEU A 493 -12.24 -23.66 13.51
C LEU A 493 -12.99 -23.29 14.79
N MET A 494 -14.14 -22.61 14.68
CA MET A 494 -14.78 -21.92 15.81
C MET A 494 -16.24 -22.31 16.06
N LEU A 495 -16.95 -22.86 15.08
CA LEU A 495 -18.38 -23.14 15.16
C LEU A 495 -18.66 -24.65 15.18
N GLY A 496 -19.54 -25.07 16.09
CA GLY A 496 -19.93 -26.47 16.28
C GLY A 496 -19.22 -27.15 17.45
N GLU A 497 -19.76 -28.28 17.89
CA GLU A 497 -19.33 -28.95 19.13
C GLU A 497 -17.88 -29.46 19.08
N LYS A 498 -17.42 -29.84 17.88
CA LYS A 498 -16.07 -30.39 17.62
C LYS A 498 -15.07 -29.32 17.16
N ALA A 499 -15.44 -28.05 17.15
CA ALA A 499 -14.55 -26.98 16.73
C ALA A 499 -13.36 -26.85 17.71
N PRO A 500 -12.11 -26.92 17.23
CA PRO A 500 -10.92 -26.95 18.08
C PRO A 500 -10.74 -25.65 18.87
N PHE A 501 -11.28 -24.53 18.38
CA PHE A 501 -11.09 -23.19 18.96
C PHE A 501 -12.44 -22.51 19.27
N LYS A 502 -13.46 -23.27 19.65
CA LYS A 502 -14.79 -22.72 20.03
C LYS A 502 -14.74 -21.69 21.17
N ASP A 503 -13.77 -21.82 22.07
CA ASP A 503 -13.58 -20.92 23.22
C ASP A 503 -12.64 -19.74 22.90
N TYR A 504 -12.24 -19.57 21.64
CA TYR A 504 -11.36 -18.48 21.21
C TYR A 504 -12.20 -17.28 20.75
N GLN A 505 -11.62 -16.08 20.83
CA GLN A 505 -12.25 -14.86 20.33
C GLN A 505 -11.91 -14.63 18.86
N LEU A 506 -12.84 -14.09 18.08
CA LEU A 506 -12.55 -13.67 16.71
C LEU A 506 -11.98 -12.24 16.73
N ARG A 507 -10.85 -12.06 16.05
CA ARG A 507 -10.21 -10.76 15.83
C ARG A 507 -10.13 -10.51 14.33
N VAL A 508 -10.52 -9.33 13.88
CA VAL A 508 -10.29 -8.89 12.49
C VAL A 508 -9.33 -7.72 12.54
N VAL A 509 -8.23 -7.80 11.79
CA VAL A 509 -7.15 -6.82 11.82
C VAL A 509 -6.76 -6.46 10.39
N GLY A 510 -6.24 -5.26 10.22
CA GLY A 510 -5.72 -4.80 8.93
C GLY A 510 -5.05 -3.45 9.09
N HIS A 511 -4.19 -3.10 8.12
CA HIS A 511 -3.50 -1.81 8.07
C HIS A 511 -3.87 -1.07 6.78
N SER A 512 -4.02 0.27 6.84
CA SER A 512 -4.33 1.12 5.69
C SER A 512 -5.62 0.66 4.98
N LEU A 513 -5.62 0.41 3.66
CA LEU A 513 -6.77 -0.15 2.94
C LEU A 513 -7.37 -1.38 3.65
N GLY A 514 -6.51 -2.31 4.10
CA GLY A 514 -6.92 -3.51 4.83
C GLY A 514 -7.60 -3.21 6.16
N ALA A 515 -7.30 -2.07 6.79
CA ALA A 515 -8.00 -1.62 7.98
C ALA A 515 -9.44 -1.17 7.66
N GLY A 516 -9.64 -0.46 6.54
CA GLY A 516 -10.98 -0.14 6.01
C GLY A 516 -11.79 -1.41 5.69
N CYS A 517 -11.16 -2.36 4.98
CA CYS A 517 -11.79 -3.65 4.70
C CYS A 517 -12.12 -4.46 5.98
N SER A 518 -11.23 -4.42 6.98
CA SER A 518 -11.45 -5.12 8.26
C SER A 518 -12.70 -4.64 8.99
N LEU A 519 -13.01 -3.33 8.90
CA LEU A 519 -14.21 -2.75 9.49
C LEU A 519 -15.48 -3.30 8.84
N PHE A 520 -15.55 -3.31 7.51
CA PHE A 520 -16.72 -3.84 6.80
C PHE A 520 -16.85 -5.35 6.98
N LEU A 521 -15.76 -6.10 6.91
CA LEU A 521 -15.79 -7.53 7.17
C LEU A 521 -16.26 -7.83 8.61
N ALA A 522 -15.82 -7.03 9.58
CA ALA A 522 -16.27 -7.14 10.97
C ALA A 522 -17.77 -6.89 11.12
N LEU A 523 -18.34 -5.91 10.41
CA LEU A 523 -19.79 -5.67 10.36
C LEU A 523 -20.54 -6.89 9.81
N MET A 524 -20.05 -7.47 8.70
CA MET A 524 -20.68 -8.64 8.07
C MET A 524 -20.60 -9.91 8.92
N LEU A 525 -19.55 -10.07 9.73
CA LEU A 525 -19.34 -11.25 10.57
C LEU A 525 -19.97 -11.13 11.97
N ARG A 526 -20.36 -9.92 12.39
CA ARG A 526 -20.78 -9.63 13.78
C ARG A 526 -21.92 -10.50 14.27
N ASN A 527 -22.92 -10.75 13.42
CA ASN A 527 -24.08 -11.57 13.78
C ASN A 527 -23.71 -13.05 13.98
N LYS A 528 -22.73 -13.55 13.21
CA LYS A 528 -22.26 -14.93 13.29
C LYS A 528 -21.29 -15.13 14.46
N PHE A 529 -20.50 -14.11 14.78
CA PHE A 529 -19.48 -14.14 15.83
C PHE A 529 -19.67 -12.95 16.82
N PRO A 530 -20.53 -13.08 17.85
CA PRO A 530 -20.86 -11.98 18.75
C PRO A 530 -19.66 -11.41 19.53
N ASN A 531 -18.65 -12.24 19.80
CA ASN A 531 -17.43 -11.88 20.51
C ASN A 531 -16.34 -11.26 19.61
N LEU A 532 -16.66 -10.99 18.34
CA LEU A 532 -15.73 -10.38 17.38
C LEU A 532 -15.24 -9.00 17.87
N ARG A 533 -13.95 -8.71 17.69
CA ARG A 533 -13.41 -7.35 17.77
C ARG A 533 -12.58 -7.02 16.53
N CYS A 534 -12.75 -5.80 16.04
CA CYS A 534 -11.95 -5.27 14.94
C CYS A 534 -10.86 -4.35 15.48
N LEU A 535 -9.61 -4.50 15.03
CA LEU A 535 -8.49 -3.62 15.34
C LEU A 535 -7.95 -3.03 14.02
N PRO A 536 -8.54 -1.94 13.53
CA PRO A 536 -8.11 -1.28 12.30
C PRO A 536 -6.91 -0.35 12.57
N PHE A 537 -5.80 -0.56 11.88
CA PHE A 537 -4.60 0.26 11.99
C PHE A 537 -4.52 1.28 10.86
N SER A 538 -4.54 2.57 11.20
CA SER A 538 -4.49 3.68 10.23
C SER A 538 -5.55 3.57 9.13
N PRO A 539 -6.85 3.34 9.45
CA PRO A 539 -7.87 3.21 8.42
C PRO A 539 -8.08 4.53 7.66
N PRO A 540 -8.26 4.49 6.33
CA PRO A 540 -8.79 5.62 5.58
C PRO A 540 -10.24 5.92 6.00
N GLY A 541 -10.76 7.07 5.58
CA GLY A 541 -12.18 7.39 5.74
C GLY A 541 -13.02 6.36 4.98
N ALA A 542 -13.71 5.49 5.72
CA ALA A 542 -14.41 4.34 5.14
C ALA A 542 -15.93 4.53 5.07
N ILE A 543 -16.51 5.30 6.00
CA ILE A 543 -17.96 5.60 6.16
C ILE A 543 -18.14 7.12 6.24
#